data_AF-A0A443HUD8-F1
#
_entry.id   AF-A0A443HUD8-F1
#
_cell.length_a   1.000
_cell.length_b   1.000
_cell.length_c   1.000
_cell.angle_alpha   90.00
_cell.angle_beta   90.00
_cell.angle_gamma   90.00
#
_symmetry.space_group_name_H-M   'P 1'
#
loop_
_entity.id
_entity.type
_entity.pdbx_description
1 polymer ?
#
loop_
_entity_poly.entity_id
_entity_poly.type
_entity_poly.pdbx_seq_one_letter_code
_entity_poly.pdbx_strand_id
1 'polypeptide(L)' 'MSKNIKKSSCIKKRYSEASRAKSQQRQRRKSSLFKKAAEFSLGCESDVVIAIRIQKTGQVYIFYSSS' A
#
# COMPACT_ATOMS: atom_id res chain seq x y z
N MET A 1 27.40 9.19 1.88
CA MET A 1 26.70 8.59 3.05
C MET A 1 25.46 7.83 2.56
N SER A 2 25.64 6.58 2.10
CA SER A 2 24.54 5.77 1.58
C SER A 2 23.71 5.22 2.74
N LYS A 3 22.48 5.70 2.88
CA LYS A 3 21.54 5.22 3.92
C LYS A 3 21.18 3.77 3.59
N ASN A 4 21.74 2.84 4.36
CA ASN A 4 21.39 1.43 4.32
C ASN A 4 19.99 1.29 4.93
N ILE A 5 18.94 1.36 4.10
CA ILE A 5 17.56 1.19 4.54
C ILE A 5 17.41 -0.27 4.97
N LYS A 6 17.48 -0.52 6.29
CA LYS A 6 17.17 -1.82 6.88
C LYS A 6 15.84 -2.30 6.31
N LYS A 7 15.87 -3.34 5.49
CA LYS A 7 14.68 -3.98 4.94
C LYS A 7 13.87 -4.50 6.12
N SER A 8 12.79 -3.81 6.46
CA SER A 8 12.00 -4.08 7.66
C SER A 8 11.54 -5.54 7.68
N SER A 9 11.84 -6.24 8.78
CA SER A 9 11.54 -7.66 9.03
C SER A 9 10.04 -8.01 8.95
N CYS A 10 9.14 -7.02 8.89
CA CYS A 10 7.70 -7.22 8.79
C CYS A 10 7.20 -7.60 7.38
N ILE A 11 8.05 -7.55 6.35
CA ILE A 11 7.66 -8.00 5.02
C ILE A 11 7.72 -9.53 5.02
N LYS A 12 6.63 -10.19 5.43
CA LYS A 12 6.45 -11.65 5.24
C LYS A 12 6.89 -11.99 3.81
N LYS A 13 7.92 -12.83 3.70
CA LYS A 13 8.47 -13.28 2.42
C LYS A 13 7.32 -13.90 1.62
N ARG A 14 7.22 -13.53 0.34
CA ARG A 14 6.16 -14.03 -0.55
C ARG A 14 6.34 -15.54 -0.73
N TYR A 15 5.24 -16.29 -0.77
CA TYR A 15 5.31 -17.75 -0.96
C TYR A 15 5.77 -18.15 -2.38
N SER A 16 5.46 -17.32 -3.38
CA SER A 16 5.84 -17.56 -4.78
C SER A 16 6.31 -16.27 -5.44
N GLU A 17 7.39 -16.37 -6.22
CA GLU A 17 7.96 -15.24 -6.96
C GLU A 17 7.38 -15.06 -8.38
N ALA A 18 6.39 -15.88 -8.74
CA ALA A 18 5.68 -15.78 -10.02
C ALA A 18 5.05 -14.37 -10.20
N SER A 19 5.15 -13.83 -11.41
CA SER A 19 4.67 -12.47 -11.75
C SER A 19 3.19 -12.25 -11.35
N ARG A 20 2.35 -13.25 -11.61
CA ARG A 20 0.94 -13.26 -11.21
C ARG A 20 0.75 -13.17 -9.69
N ALA A 21 1.50 -13.96 -8.91
CA ALA A 21 1.44 -13.92 -7.44
C ALA A 21 1.86 -12.55 -6.89
N LYS A 22 2.88 -11.91 -7.50
CA LYS A 22 3.31 -10.55 -7.16
C LYS A 22 2.22 -9.52 -7.38
N SER A 23 1.56 -9.55 -8.55
CA SER A 23 0.45 -8.64 -8.87
C SER A 23 -0.74 -8.83 -7.94
N GLN A 24 -1.14 -10.09 -7.68
CA GLN A 24 -2.25 -10.38 -6.76
C GLN A 24 -1.95 -9.88 -5.33
N GLN A 25 -0.75 -10.13 -4.81
CA GLN A 25 -0.41 -9.67 -3.47
C GLN A 25 -0.39 -8.13 -3.39
N ARG A 26 0.15 -7.45 -4.41
CA ARG A 26 0.11 -5.99 -4.49
C ARG A 26 -1.33 -5.48 -4.47
N GLN A 27 -2.20 -6.06 -5.28
CA GLN A 27 -3.61 -5.66 -5.33
C GLN A 27 -4.30 -5.86 -3.98
N ARG A 28 -4.12 -7.03 -3.33
CA ARG A 28 -4.67 -7.31 -2.00
C ARG A 28 -4.20 -6.29 -0.95
N ARG A 29 -2.89 -6.01 -0.87
CA ARG A 29 -2.34 -5.02 0.08
C ARG A 29 -2.86 -3.62 -0.19
N LYS A 30 -2.94 -3.20 -1.46
CA LYS A 30 -3.51 -1.91 -1.86
C LYS A 30 -4.96 -1.79 -1.39
N SER A 31 -5.79 -2.80 -1.67
CA SER A 31 -7.20 -2.82 -1.26
C SER A 31 -7.35 -2.79 0.26
N SER A 32 -6.56 -3.57 1.00
CA SER A 32 -6.58 -3.54 2.47
C SER A 32 -6.16 -2.19 3.04
N LEU A 33 -5.16 -1.53 2.45
CA LEU A 33 -4.70 -0.22 2.89
C LEU A 33 -5.79 0.84 2.69
N PHE A 34 -6.43 0.88 1.51
CA PHE A 34 -7.55 1.78 1.25
C PHE A 34 -8.75 1.51 2.15
N LYS A 35 -9.07 0.23 2.42
CA LYS A 35 -10.12 -0.12 3.38
C LYS A 35 -9.83 0.46 4.77
N LYS A 36 -8.59 0.32 5.26
CA LYS A 36 -8.18 0.85 6.57
C LYS A 36 -8.19 2.37 6.62
N ALA A 37 -7.83 3.03 5.52
CA ALA A 37 -7.91 4.48 5.39
C ALA A 37 -9.35 4.98 5.54
N ALA A 38 -10.29 4.32 4.85
CA ALA A 38 -11.71 4.62 4.96
C ALA A 38 -12.26 4.33 6.36
N GLU A 39 -11.93 3.17 6.95
CA GLU A 39 -12.32 2.84 8.33
C GLU A 39 -11.83 3.90 9.33
N PHE A 40 -10.59 4.38 9.18
CA PHE A 40 -10.03 5.42 10.04
C PHE A 40 -10.72 6.77 9.83
N SER A 41 -10.89 7.19 8.58
CA SER A 41 -11.55 8.45 8.26
C SER A 41 -12.96 8.51 8.85
N LEU A 42 -13.76 7.44 8.68
CA LEU A 42 -15.12 7.34 9.22
C LEU A 42 -15.13 7.23 10.75
N GLY A 43 -14.25 6.41 11.33
CA GLY A 43 -14.23 6.16 12.77
C GLY A 43 -13.65 7.29 13.62
N CYS A 44 -12.92 8.23 13.00
CA CYS A 44 -12.23 9.32 13.69
C CYS A 44 -12.58 10.70 13.12
N GLU A 45 -13.61 10.81 12.26
CA GLU A 45 -14.06 12.07 11.64
C GLU A 45 -12.89 12.87 11.06
N SER A 46 -12.01 12.18 10.33
CA SER A 46 -10.72 12.73 9.90
C SER A 46 -10.57 12.62 8.39
N ASP A 47 -10.00 13.65 7.77
CA ASP A 47 -9.61 13.61 6.36
C ASP A 47 -8.30 12.82 6.20
N VAL A 48 -8.29 11.84 5.30
CA VAL A 48 -7.18 10.93 5.04
C VAL A 48 -6.85 10.94 3.56
N VAL A 49 -5.56 11.13 3.26
CA VAL A 49 -5.01 11.04 1.90
C VAL A 49 -3.96 9.95 1.84
N ILE A 50 -4.12 9.00 0.92
CA ILE A 50 -3.12 7.98 0.62
C ILE A 50 -2.76 8.02 -0.86
N ALA A 51 -1.49 8.30 -1.15
CA ALA A 51 -0.93 8.19 -2.49
C ALA A 51 0.00 6.97 -2.59
N ILE A 52 -0.27 6.08 -3.55
CA ILE A 52 0.53 4.89 -3.83
C ILE A 52 1.10 5.00 -5.24
N ARG A 53 2.41 5.17 -5.35
CA ARG A 53 3.12 5.07 -6.63
C ARG A 53 3.75 3.69 -6.77
N ILE A 54 3.45 3.02 -7.87
CA ILE A 54 4.03 1.73 -8.21
C ILE A 54 5.28 1.97 -9.02
N GLN A 55 6.44 1.77 -8.39
CA GLN A 55 7.73 2.08 -9.00
C GLN A 55 7.94 1.37 -10.34
N LYS A 56 7.51 0.11 -10.46
CA LYS A 56 7.71 -0.69 -11.69
C LYS A 56 6.91 -0.18 -12.88
N THR A 57 5.68 0.29 -12.67
CA THR A 57 4.77 0.67 -13.76
C THR A 57 4.53 2.17 -13.86
N GLY A 58 5.04 2.95 -12.91
CA GLY A 58 4.76 4.38 -12.78
C GLY A 58 3.32 4.70 -12.31
N GLN A 59 2.41 3.72 -12.29
CA GLN A 59 1.01 3.92 -11.92
C GLN A 59 0.86 4.53 -10.54
N VAL A 60 0.03 5.56 -10.45
CA VAL A 60 -0.31 6.23 -9.20
C VAL A 60 -1.76 5.92 -8.86
N TYR A 61 -2.02 5.62 -7.59
CA TYR A 61 -3.36 5.45 -7.03
C TYR A 61 -3.50 6.42 -5.87
N ILE A 62 -4.58 7.18 -5.86
CA ILE A 62 -4.88 8.15 -4.82
C ILE A 62 -6.19 7.74 -4.16
N PHE A 63 -6.17 7.65 -2.85
CA PHE A 63 -7.36 7.65 -2.01
C PHE A 63 -7.42 9.00 -1.31
N TYR A 64 -8.56 9.65 -1.41
CA TYR A 64 -8.87 10.90 -0.73
C TYR A 64 -10.23 10.69 -0.08
N SER A 65 -10.31 10.69 1.24
CA SER A 65 -11.59 10.83 1.91
C SER A 65 -11.94 12.32 1.90
N SER A 66 -12.74 12.74 0.93
CA SER A 66 -13.53 13.95 1.07
C SER A 66 -14.71 13.59 1.96
N SER A 67 -14.88 14.30 3.08
CA SER A 67 -16.14 14.29 3.84
C SER A 67 -17.36 14.49 2.93
#